data_AF-A0A226DRU3-F1
#
_entry.id   AF-A0A226DRU3-F1
#
_cell.length_a   1.000
_cell.length_b   1.000
_cell.length_c   1.000
_cell.angle_alpha   90.00
_cell.angle_beta   90.00
_cell.angle_gamma   90.00
#
_symmetry.space_group_name_H-M   'P 1'
#
loop_
_entity.id
_entity.type
_entity.pdbx_description
1 polymer ?
#
loop_
_entity_poly.entity_id
_entity_poly.type
_entity_poly.pdbx_seq_one_letter_code
_entity_poly.pdbx_strand_id
1 'polypeptide(L)'
;MFQVFVATVLAQVDDDDKDISSTMKTNDLEISFNHLETTPPGLDTFSSFWDGGWFQSVTEKPYLADTPPHVSENEAKIAIDSLLVSISTNIPPPVEEQGRILEVLKTSINQAAIKPEWVVELKNKILSLPPITPSLTNPINSTDWLRFQVRLEVLMRNNLLDIGETMKHPASSDYPGDISGSSDLTKLYNYTIPLGRNMVYETLLEGKCTHAQFVERLNKTGKISCPHFCSTLLYAAPGSSLKLTLLTKTVTEFVVRIGHWMDDTSHIDLWTQYPVMKSVKRFTVTTDGDQSFTMASVFGGIVYIGQINSSIFLENVTFSLTGVVETPSFKFKEMTLVDWREERQLMQAPWGDLVSDQLILSYPKRVLDKIQDPEEFLIHWERILDGINELASSPYKSSREHIAFSRDLPNQGSKTHSGNPLMIRESISEVLTDFKQIWEKAPNMYAILHSLAHNHEYSLSLLKFKSGESFVGNLFVDYVKNIVHGLRPHEVRDEYKWENIVQVVEEYIQGGAKFDNFFSSGAVKLFYFDCVRNFGYDTVMKLGNGWNDIEGGNYQGR
;
A
#
# COMPACT_ATOMS: atom_id res chain seq x y z
N MET A 1 -38.31 14.19 21.40
CA MET A 1 -37.00 14.21 20.70
C MET A 1 -36.60 15.60 20.22
N PHE A 2 -37.47 16.35 19.51
CA PHE A 2 -37.14 17.70 18.98
C PHE A 2 -36.81 18.76 20.07
N GLN A 3 -37.49 18.76 21.22
CA GLN A 3 -37.20 19.73 22.30
C GLN A 3 -35.94 19.42 23.12
N VAL A 4 -35.53 18.15 23.19
CA VAL A 4 -34.31 17.75 23.92
C VAL A 4 -33.07 18.07 23.08
N PHE A 5 -33.14 17.91 21.76
CA PHE A 5 -32.04 18.25 20.84
C PHE A 5 -31.74 19.76 20.82
N VAL A 6 -32.77 20.61 20.88
CA VAL A 6 -32.61 22.08 20.88
C VAL A 6 -32.17 22.61 22.26
N ALA A 7 -32.65 22.03 23.37
CA ALA A 7 -32.32 22.49 24.71
C ALA A 7 -30.87 22.18 25.14
N THR A 8 -30.33 21.03 24.75
CA THR A 8 -28.92 20.68 25.08
C THR A 8 -27.93 21.54 24.28
N VAL A 9 -28.29 21.95 23.06
CA VAL A 9 -27.45 22.79 22.18
C VAL A 9 -27.38 24.25 22.67
N LEU A 10 -28.43 24.77 23.31
CA LEU A 10 -28.45 26.15 23.82
C LEU A 10 -27.70 26.31 25.16
N ALA A 11 -27.51 25.25 25.94
CA ALA A 11 -26.94 25.35 27.29
C ALA A 11 -25.40 25.25 27.36
N GLN A 12 -24.72 24.88 26.26
CA GLN A 12 -23.27 24.64 26.26
C GLN A 12 -22.45 25.67 25.46
N VAL A 13 -23.09 26.73 24.94
CA VAL A 13 -22.42 27.75 24.10
C VAL A 13 -22.11 29.05 24.86
N ASP A 14 -22.47 29.16 26.13
CA ASP A 14 -22.17 30.34 26.96
C ASP A 14 -20.84 30.26 27.75
N ASP A 15 -20.08 29.17 27.68
CA ASP A 15 -18.75 29.11 28.30
C ASP A 15 -17.65 29.55 27.33
N ASP A 16 -17.49 30.87 27.26
CA ASP A 16 -16.37 31.60 26.66
C ASP A 16 -15.09 31.51 27.55
N ASP A 17 -14.86 30.38 28.22
CA ASP A 17 -13.82 30.23 29.23
C ASP A 17 -12.68 29.30 28.80
N LYS A 18 -11.47 29.85 28.89
CA LYS A 18 -10.19 29.21 28.64
C LYS A 18 -9.87 28.21 29.75
N ASP A 19 -10.41 27.00 29.74
CA ASP A 19 -9.78 25.88 30.46
C ASP A 19 -10.27 24.52 29.97
N ILE A 20 -9.32 23.64 29.63
CA ILE A 20 -9.57 22.25 29.27
C ILE A 20 -9.84 21.48 30.56
N SER A 21 -11.11 21.18 30.86
CA SER A 21 -11.48 20.27 31.95
C SER A 21 -11.81 18.87 31.42
N SER A 22 -10.88 17.95 31.61
CA SER A 22 -11.07 16.51 31.42
C SER A 22 -11.88 15.93 32.58
N THR A 23 -13.21 15.84 32.47
CA THR A 23 -14.10 14.82 33.08
C THR A 23 -15.56 15.26 32.98
N MET A 24 -16.42 14.45 32.35
CA MET A 24 -17.88 14.57 32.50
C MET A 24 -18.49 13.20 32.82
N LYS A 25 -19.30 13.16 33.88
CA LYS A 25 -20.04 11.98 34.36
C LYS A 25 -21.27 11.74 33.48
N THR A 26 -21.50 10.48 33.12
CA THR A 26 -22.65 9.99 32.35
C THR A 26 -23.92 9.93 33.21
N ASN A 27 -25.04 10.43 32.71
CA ASN A 27 -26.37 10.20 33.29
C ASN A 27 -27.08 9.07 32.53
N ASP A 28 -27.55 8.07 33.28
CA ASP A 28 -28.26 6.89 32.80
C ASP A 28 -29.67 7.23 32.26
N LEU A 29 -29.96 6.83 31.02
CA LEU A 29 -31.33 6.76 30.50
C LEU A 29 -31.51 5.49 29.66
N GLU A 30 -32.26 4.53 30.21
CA GLU A 30 -32.70 3.31 29.51
C GLU A 30 -33.75 3.64 28.43
N ILE A 31 -33.57 3.13 27.20
CA ILE A 31 -34.58 3.17 26.14
C ILE A 31 -34.72 1.77 25.51
N SER A 32 -35.97 1.30 25.44
CA SER A 32 -36.40 0.03 24.82
C SER A 32 -36.79 0.23 23.34
N PHE A 33 -36.39 -0.71 22.47
CA PHE A 33 -36.71 -0.71 21.04
C PHE A 33 -37.74 -1.80 20.71
N ASN A 34 -38.79 -1.44 19.95
CA ASN A 34 -39.66 -2.39 19.26
C ASN A 34 -39.29 -2.47 17.78
N HIS A 35 -39.12 -3.70 17.29
CA HIS A 35 -38.79 -4.04 15.91
C HIS A 35 -39.91 -3.68 14.92
N LEU A 36 -39.53 -3.12 13.77
CA LEU A 36 -40.37 -3.04 12.57
C LEU A 36 -39.65 -3.76 11.42
N GLU A 37 -40.30 -4.79 10.89
CA GLU A 37 -39.90 -5.51 9.67
C GLU A 37 -40.36 -4.73 8.43
N THR A 38 -39.49 -4.59 7.43
CA THR A 38 -39.91 -4.24 6.06
C THR A 38 -39.11 -5.02 5.03
N THR A 39 -39.82 -5.73 4.16
CA THR A 39 -39.35 -6.42 2.95
C THR A 39 -39.02 -5.42 1.83
N PRO A 40 -37.98 -5.66 0.99
CA PRO A 40 -37.55 -4.70 -0.02
C PRO A 40 -38.21 -4.92 -1.39
N PRO A 41 -38.44 -3.85 -2.18
CA PRO A 41 -38.49 -3.99 -3.63
C PRO A 41 -37.50 -3.06 -4.38
N GLY A 42 -36.85 -3.65 -5.39
CA GLY A 42 -36.59 -3.05 -6.70
C GLY A 42 -35.41 -2.07 -6.84
N LEU A 43 -34.25 -2.60 -7.25
CA LEU A 43 -33.17 -1.85 -7.88
C LEU A 43 -33.66 -1.19 -9.18
N ASP A 44 -33.29 0.08 -9.41
CA ASP A 44 -32.44 0.42 -10.55
C ASP A 44 -32.05 1.91 -10.62
N THR A 45 -30.77 2.11 -10.98
CA THR A 45 -30.10 3.32 -11.48
C THR A 45 -29.83 4.47 -10.51
N PHE A 46 -28.64 4.48 -9.89
CA PHE A 46 -27.74 5.65 -9.71
C PHE A 46 -26.43 5.21 -9.00
N SER A 47 -25.49 4.60 -9.74
CA SER A 47 -24.07 4.45 -9.34
C SER A 47 -23.16 4.66 -10.55
N SER A 48 -22.74 5.91 -10.81
CA SER A 48 -21.83 6.16 -11.95
C SER A 48 -20.58 6.96 -11.62
N PHE A 49 -20.33 7.30 -10.35
CA PHE A 49 -19.01 7.79 -9.92
C PHE A 49 -18.77 7.34 -8.48
N TRP A 50 -17.87 6.38 -8.32
CA TRP A 50 -17.46 5.69 -7.08
C TRP A 50 -18.17 4.37 -6.76
N ASP A 51 -17.71 3.30 -7.39
CA ASP A 51 -17.80 1.95 -6.82
C ASP A 51 -16.50 1.66 -6.05
N GLY A 52 -16.59 1.77 -4.73
CA GLY A 52 -15.53 1.47 -3.76
C GLY A 52 -15.14 -0.01 -3.78
N GLY A 53 -14.40 -0.44 -4.80
CA GLY A 53 -13.90 -1.81 -4.86
C GLY A 53 -12.61 -1.92 -5.66
N TRP A 54 -11.47 -1.67 -5.02
CA TRP A 54 -10.19 -2.16 -5.52
C TRP A 54 -9.33 -2.74 -4.39
N PHE A 55 -8.97 -4.01 -4.62
CA PHE A 55 -8.35 -5.01 -3.73
C PHE A 55 -9.25 -5.50 -2.59
N GLN A 56 -10.03 -6.56 -2.86
CA GLN A 56 -10.10 -7.63 -1.87
C GLN A 56 -8.66 -7.94 -1.48
N SER A 57 -8.40 -8.06 -0.17
CA SER A 57 -7.20 -8.73 0.31
C SER A 57 -7.02 -9.98 -0.54
N VAL A 58 -6.01 -10.00 -1.41
CA VAL A 58 -5.58 -11.25 -2.02
C VAL A 58 -4.85 -11.98 -0.91
N THR A 59 -5.59 -12.44 0.10
CA THR A 59 -5.40 -13.81 0.55
C THR A 59 -5.62 -14.61 -0.73
N GLU A 60 -4.54 -15.05 -1.36
CA GLU A 60 -4.59 -16.20 -2.22
C GLU A 60 -5.33 -17.26 -1.40
N LYS A 61 -6.64 -17.42 -1.65
CA LYS A 61 -7.29 -18.66 -1.29
C LYS A 61 -6.42 -19.73 -1.94
N PRO A 62 -5.96 -20.75 -1.22
CA PRO A 62 -5.34 -21.89 -1.86
C PRO A 62 -6.43 -22.51 -2.73
N TYR A 63 -6.51 -22.07 -3.98
CA TYR A 63 -7.26 -22.74 -5.00
C TYR A 63 -6.42 -23.95 -5.36
N LEU A 64 -6.58 -25.00 -4.56
CA LEU A 64 -6.23 -26.34 -4.98
C LEU A 64 -7.22 -26.69 -6.11
N ALA A 65 -6.93 -26.22 -7.32
CA ALA A 65 -7.45 -26.86 -8.50
C ALA A 65 -6.90 -28.28 -8.51
N ASP A 66 -7.78 -29.26 -8.58
CA ASP A 66 -7.43 -30.61 -8.97
C ASP A 66 -6.68 -30.56 -10.30
N THR A 67 -5.36 -30.78 -10.26
CA THR A 67 -4.42 -30.72 -11.39
C THR A 67 -4.32 -29.35 -12.10
N PRO A 68 -3.10 -28.79 -12.29
CA PRO A 68 -2.92 -27.62 -13.15
C PRO A 68 -3.48 -27.89 -14.56
N PRO A 69 -4.15 -26.91 -15.21
CA PRO A 69 -4.68 -27.09 -16.56
C PRO A 69 -3.55 -27.46 -17.52
N HIS A 70 -3.63 -28.63 -18.16
CA HIS A 70 -2.65 -29.10 -19.13
C HIS A 70 -2.83 -28.36 -20.47
N VAL A 71 -1.77 -27.75 -21.01
CA VAL A 71 -1.78 -27.11 -22.34
C VAL A 71 -1.12 -28.04 -23.35
N SER A 72 -1.80 -28.32 -24.46
CA SER A 72 -1.24 -29.13 -25.55
C SER A 72 -0.21 -28.34 -26.36
N GLU A 73 0.75 -29.03 -26.98
CA GLU A 73 1.71 -28.41 -27.90
C GLU A 73 1.02 -27.67 -29.05
N ASN A 74 -0.13 -28.18 -29.52
CA ASN A 74 -0.91 -27.55 -30.58
C ASN A 74 -1.53 -26.22 -30.14
N GLU A 75 -2.05 -26.14 -28.91
CA GLU A 75 -2.58 -24.89 -28.36
C GLU A 75 -1.47 -23.85 -28.16
N ALA A 76 -0.31 -24.26 -27.66
CA ALA A 76 0.86 -23.39 -27.54
C ALA A 76 1.31 -22.88 -28.91
N LYS A 77 1.36 -23.75 -29.93
CA LYS A 77 1.70 -23.35 -31.30
C LYS A 77 0.72 -22.34 -31.89
N ILE A 78 -0.59 -22.57 -31.76
CA ILE A 78 -1.62 -21.62 -32.23
C ILE A 78 -1.47 -20.25 -31.52
N ALA A 79 -1.21 -20.27 -30.22
CA ALA A 79 -0.97 -19.05 -29.45
C ALA A 79 0.27 -18.30 -29.95
N ILE A 80 1.37 -18.99 -30.23
CA ILE A 80 2.58 -18.41 -30.79
C ILE A 80 2.38 -17.85 -32.19
N ASP A 81 1.76 -18.61 -33.10
CA ASP A 81 1.50 -18.17 -34.47
C ASP A 81 0.66 -16.88 -34.45
N SER A 82 -0.35 -16.80 -33.57
CA SER A 82 -1.16 -15.60 -33.36
C SER A 82 -0.30 -14.40 -32.90
N LEU A 83 0.57 -14.58 -31.89
CA LEU A 83 1.46 -13.51 -31.42
C LEU A 83 2.44 -13.04 -32.50
N LEU A 84 3.04 -13.96 -33.26
CA LEU A 84 3.99 -13.61 -34.31
C LEU A 84 3.32 -12.83 -35.44
N VAL A 85 2.10 -13.19 -35.82
CA VAL A 85 1.28 -12.41 -36.77
C VAL A 85 1.00 -11.02 -36.22
N SER A 86 0.55 -10.90 -34.96
CA SER A 86 0.28 -9.61 -34.33
C SER A 86 1.53 -8.71 -34.28
N ILE A 87 2.70 -9.28 -33.93
CA ILE A 87 3.97 -8.57 -33.93
C ILE A 87 4.37 -8.09 -35.32
N SER A 88 4.19 -8.93 -36.34
CA SER A 88 4.55 -8.55 -37.72
C SER A 88 3.62 -7.50 -38.33
N THR A 89 2.38 -7.42 -37.86
CA THR A 89 1.34 -6.52 -38.42
C THR A 89 1.11 -5.27 -37.57
N ASN A 90 1.66 -5.21 -36.35
CA ASN A 90 1.33 -4.20 -35.34
C ASN A 90 -0.18 -4.14 -35.02
N ILE A 91 -0.88 -5.28 -35.13
CA ILE A 91 -2.30 -5.39 -34.83
C ILE A 91 -2.45 -6.36 -33.65
N PRO A 92 -2.85 -5.87 -32.46
CA PRO A 92 -3.00 -6.74 -31.30
C PRO A 92 -4.21 -7.68 -31.50
N PRO A 93 -4.20 -8.88 -30.88
CA PRO A 93 -5.40 -9.70 -30.77
C PRO A 93 -6.51 -8.94 -30.01
N PRO A 94 -7.79 -9.32 -30.15
CA PRO A 94 -8.87 -8.80 -29.32
C PRO A 94 -8.51 -8.85 -27.83
N VAL A 95 -8.84 -7.80 -27.06
CA VAL A 95 -8.41 -7.66 -25.66
C VAL A 95 -8.77 -8.87 -24.79
N GLU A 96 -9.96 -9.43 -25.00
CA GLU A 96 -10.46 -10.63 -24.32
C GLU A 96 -9.61 -11.87 -24.61
N GLU A 97 -9.01 -11.96 -25.79
CA GLU A 97 -8.19 -13.10 -26.21
C GLU A 97 -6.73 -12.98 -25.76
N GLN A 98 -6.22 -11.76 -25.60
CA GLN A 98 -4.83 -11.53 -25.19
C GLN A 98 -4.49 -12.25 -23.88
N GLY A 99 -5.37 -12.16 -22.86
CA GLY A 99 -5.15 -12.82 -21.57
C GLY A 99 -5.06 -14.34 -21.71
N ARG A 100 -5.94 -14.93 -22.53
CA ARG A 100 -5.95 -16.38 -22.82
C ARG A 100 -4.65 -16.82 -23.50
N ILE A 101 -4.22 -16.10 -24.54
CA ILE A 101 -2.98 -16.42 -25.29
C ILE A 101 -1.78 -16.38 -24.35
N LEU A 102 -1.63 -15.32 -23.55
CA LEU A 102 -0.48 -15.16 -22.65
C LEU A 102 -0.45 -16.25 -21.56
N GLU A 103 -1.60 -16.63 -21.00
CA GLU A 103 -1.66 -17.69 -19.98
C GLU A 103 -1.37 -19.08 -20.56
N VAL A 104 -1.81 -19.37 -21.79
CA VAL A 104 -1.46 -20.61 -22.51
C VAL A 104 0.06 -20.74 -22.64
N LEU A 105 0.74 -19.68 -23.06
CA LEU A 105 2.20 -19.69 -23.22
C LEU A 105 2.94 -19.81 -21.90
N LYS A 106 2.53 -19.05 -20.88
CA LYS A 106 3.08 -19.15 -19.52
C LYS A 106 2.92 -20.57 -18.96
N THR A 107 1.75 -21.17 -19.12
CA THR A 107 1.47 -22.53 -18.67
C THR A 107 2.31 -23.55 -19.43
N SER A 108 2.45 -23.41 -20.75
CA SER A 108 3.31 -24.26 -21.58
C SER A 108 4.78 -24.19 -21.13
N ILE A 109 5.30 -23.01 -20.81
CA ILE A 109 6.67 -22.84 -20.28
C ILE A 109 6.81 -23.52 -18.92
N ASN A 110 5.85 -23.32 -18.01
CA ASN A 110 5.91 -23.87 -16.65
C ASN A 110 5.74 -25.41 -16.62
N GLN A 111 5.07 -25.99 -17.62
CA GLN A 111 4.90 -27.44 -17.76
C GLN A 111 6.12 -28.13 -18.38
N ALA A 112 6.92 -27.41 -19.15
CA ALA A 112 8.01 -28.00 -19.89
C ALA A 112 9.24 -28.25 -19.00
N ALA A 113 9.79 -29.46 -19.05
CA ALA A 113 11.05 -29.78 -18.37
C ALA A 113 12.24 -29.01 -18.97
N ILE A 114 12.15 -28.63 -20.25
CA ILE A 114 13.10 -27.82 -21.00
C ILE A 114 12.31 -26.71 -21.68
N LYS A 115 12.81 -25.47 -21.66
CA LYS A 115 12.14 -24.34 -22.32
C LYS A 115 11.83 -24.66 -23.80
N PRO A 116 10.59 -24.44 -24.28
CA PRO A 116 10.23 -24.71 -25.66
C PRO A 116 11.09 -23.93 -26.68
N GLU A 117 11.36 -24.51 -27.85
CA GLU A 117 12.20 -23.88 -28.89
C GLU A 117 11.67 -22.51 -29.36
N TRP A 118 10.35 -22.36 -29.41
CA TRP A 118 9.70 -21.10 -29.82
C TRP A 118 10.01 -19.92 -28.89
N VAL A 119 10.46 -20.19 -27.64
CA VAL A 119 10.80 -19.14 -26.67
C VAL A 119 11.89 -18.22 -27.21
N VAL A 120 12.88 -18.77 -27.91
CA VAL A 120 13.99 -18.01 -28.49
C VAL A 120 13.48 -17.08 -29.59
N GLU A 121 12.61 -17.57 -30.48
CA GLU A 121 12.02 -16.78 -31.55
C GLU A 121 11.16 -15.64 -30.99
N LEU A 122 10.24 -15.94 -30.07
CA LEU A 122 9.37 -14.94 -29.47
C LEU A 122 10.18 -13.87 -28.72
N LYS A 123 11.19 -14.28 -27.94
CA LYS A 123 12.11 -13.37 -27.24
C LYS A 123 12.78 -12.41 -28.23
N ASN A 124 13.35 -12.92 -29.31
CA ASN A 124 14.02 -12.09 -30.32
C ASN A 124 13.05 -11.12 -31.02
N LYS A 125 11.80 -11.55 -31.28
CA LYS A 125 10.77 -10.69 -31.85
C LYS A 125 10.35 -9.56 -30.91
N ILE A 126 10.14 -9.85 -29.63
CA ILE A 126 9.81 -8.82 -28.63
C ILE A 126 10.98 -7.83 -28.48
N LEU A 127 12.23 -8.31 -28.41
CA LEU A 127 13.41 -7.45 -28.33
C LEU A 127 13.65 -6.58 -29.57
N SER A 128 13.04 -6.92 -30.72
CA SER A 128 13.11 -6.10 -31.94
C SER A 128 12.10 -4.96 -31.98
N LEU A 129 11.15 -4.91 -31.04
CA LEU A 129 10.15 -3.85 -30.96
C LEU A 129 10.79 -2.53 -30.50
N PRO A 130 10.28 -1.37 -30.97
CA PRO A 130 10.74 -0.08 -30.47
C PRO A 130 10.46 0.06 -28.96
N PRO A 131 11.44 0.49 -28.15
CA PRO A 131 11.26 0.57 -26.70
C PRO A 131 10.26 1.68 -26.30
N ILE A 132 9.40 1.37 -25.33
CA ILE A 132 8.41 2.31 -24.79
C ILE A 132 9.07 3.19 -23.73
N THR A 133 9.32 4.46 -24.03
CA THR A 133 10.09 5.39 -23.18
C THR A 133 9.32 6.65 -22.78
N PRO A 134 8.22 6.51 -22.04
CA PRO A 134 7.47 7.66 -21.52
C PRO A 134 8.29 8.39 -20.47
N SER A 135 8.11 9.71 -20.40
CA SER A 135 8.71 10.58 -19.40
C SER A 135 7.75 11.72 -19.07
N LEU A 136 8.05 12.51 -18.04
CA LEU A 136 7.29 13.73 -17.75
C LEU A 136 7.35 14.76 -18.89
N THR A 137 8.48 14.86 -19.58
CA THR A 137 8.69 15.81 -20.69
C THR A 137 8.13 15.32 -22.03
N ASN A 138 8.05 14.00 -22.20
CA ASN A 138 7.53 13.36 -23.41
C ASN A 138 6.61 12.20 -23.01
N PRO A 139 5.37 12.50 -22.57
CA PRO A 139 4.42 11.46 -22.21
C PRO A 139 3.91 10.74 -23.46
N ILE A 140 3.51 9.47 -23.30
CA ILE A 140 3.03 8.63 -24.40
C ILE A 140 1.54 8.39 -24.24
N ASN A 141 0.75 8.70 -25.26
CA ASN A 141 -0.65 8.26 -25.32
C ASN A 141 -0.66 6.74 -25.56
N SER A 142 -1.29 6.01 -24.64
CA SER A 142 -1.45 4.57 -24.78
C SER A 142 -2.35 4.27 -26.00
N THR A 143 -1.96 3.26 -26.77
CA THR A 143 -2.76 2.68 -27.86
C THR A 143 -2.96 1.20 -27.58
N ASP A 144 -3.93 0.56 -28.23
CA ASP A 144 -4.14 -0.89 -28.04
C ASP A 144 -2.88 -1.71 -28.35
N TRP A 145 -2.11 -1.28 -29.36
CA TRP A 145 -0.82 -1.89 -29.68
C TRP A 145 0.20 -1.70 -28.56
N LEU A 146 0.38 -0.48 -28.04
CA LEU A 146 1.35 -0.22 -26.98
C LEU A 146 0.98 -0.96 -25.69
N ARG A 147 -0.31 -1.01 -25.34
CA ARG A 147 -0.83 -1.78 -24.19
C ARG A 147 -0.50 -3.26 -24.35
N PHE A 148 -0.66 -3.79 -25.56
CA PHE A 148 -0.29 -5.17 -25.86
C PHE A 148 1.22 -5.41 -25.83
N GLN A 149 2.03 -4.50 -26.38
CA GLN A 149 3.48 -4.57 -26.29
C GLN A 149 3.96 -4.61 -24.82
N VAL A 150 3.38 -3.79 -23.93
CA VAL A 150 3.69 -3.84 -22.49
C VAL A 150 3.43 -5.24 -21.93
N ARG A 151 2.31 -5.89 -22.30
CA ARG A 151 1.99 -7.26 -21.87
C ARG A 151 3.00 -8.30 -22.38
N LEU A 152 3.46 -8.16 -23.63
CA LEU A 152 4.52 -9.01 -24.19
C LEU A 152 5.84 -8.83 -23.44
N GLU A 153 6.23 -7.60 -23.15
CA GLU A 153 7.44 -7.31 -22.37
C GLU A 153 7.34 -7.83 -20.92
N VAL A 154 6.14 -7.82 -20.32
CA VAL A 154 5.87 -8.46 -19.01
C VAL A 154 6.04 -9.97 -19.10
N LEU A 155 5.45 -10.62 -20.10
CA LEU A 155 5.58 -12.05 -20.32
C LEU A 155 7.07 -12.42 -20.47
N MET A 156 7.80 -11.67 -21.30
CA MET A 156 9.20 -11.89 -21.58
C MET A 156 10.06 -11.83 -20.31
N ARG A 157 9.99 -10.73 -19.56
CA ARG A 157 10.85 -10.54 -18.38
C ARG A 157 10.55 -11.51 -17.24
N ASN A 158 9.31 -11.97 -17.12
CA ASN A 158 8.90 -12.85 -16.03
C ASN A 158 9.10 -14.34 -16.35
N ASN A 159 9.06 -14.75 -17.63
CA ASN A 159 8.99 -16.17 -18.01
C ASN A 159 9.98 -16.60 -19.10
N LEU A 160 10.41 -15.69 -19.98
CA LEU A 160 11.23 -16.06 -21.13
C LEU A 160 12.73 -15.88 -20.89
N LEU A 161 13.13 -14.86 -20.14
CA LEU A 161 14.55 -14.56 -19.89
C LEU A 161 15.20 -15.61 -18.96
N ASP A 162 16.44 -15.97 -19.28
CA ASP A 162 17.31 -16.75 -18.40
C ASP A 162 18.13 -15.86 -17.45
N ILE A 163 18.74 -16.48 -16.44
CA ILE A 163 19.66 -15.79 -15.53
C ILE A 163 20.80 -15.19 -16.37
N GLY A 164 21.03 -13.88 -16.21
CA GLY A 164 22.06 -13.14 -16.95
C GLY A 164 21.60 -12.57 -18.29
N GLU A 165 20.39 -12.89 -18.78
CA GLU A 165 19.83 -12.29 -20.01
C GLU A 165 19.09 -10.97 -19.77
N THR A 166 18.89 -10.59 -18.51
CA THR A 166 18.17 -9.35 -18.18
C THR A 166 19.00 -8.15 -18.60
N MET A 167 18.50 -7.39 -19.57
CA MET A 167 19.10 -6.14 -20.01
C MET A 167 18.35 -4.96 -19.41
N LYS A 168 19.06 -3.84 -19.25
CA LYS A 168 18.47 -2.57 -18.85
C LYS A 168 17.44 -2.11 -19.88
N HIS A 169 16.23 -1.82 -19.44
CA HIS A 169 15.21 -1.23 -20.29
C HIS A 169 15.49 0.27 -20.50
N PRO A 170 15.41 0.83 -21.72
CA PRO A 170 15.76 2.24 -21.97
C PRO A 170 15.03 3.26 -21.09
N ALA A 171 13.76 3.02 -20.76
CA ALA A 171 12.97 3.90 -19.89
C ALA A 171 13.54 4.07 -18.48
N SER A 172 14.33 3.11 -17.99
CA SER A 172 14.97 3.18 -16.67
C SER A 172 15.91 4.38 -16.50
N SER A 173 16.44 4.91 -17.61
CA SER A 173 17.32 6.08 -17.59
C SER A 173 16.64 7.36 -17.12
N ASP A 174 15.34 7.51 -17.41
CA ASP A 174 14.51 8.59 -16.90
C ASP A 174 13.83 8.21 -15.58
N TYR A 175 13.24 7.02 -15.53
CA TYR A 175 12.49 6.56 -14.36
C TYR A 175 12.54 5.02 -14.23
N PRO A 176 13.03 4.49 -13.10
CA PRO A 176 13.23 5.18 -11.83
C PRO A 176 14.58 5.88 -11.70
N GLY A 177 15.44 5.74 -12.70
CA GLY A 177 16.74 6.36 -12.77
C GLY A 177 17.85 5.30 -12.78
N ASP A 178 18.98 5.73 -13.32
CA ASP A 178 20.22 4.97 -13.28
C ASP A 178 21.04 5.26 -12.03
N ILE A 179 21.97 4.35 -11.73
CA ILE A 179 23.08 4.66 -10.84
C ILE A 179 24.11 5.44 -11.69
N SER A 180 24.38 6.68 -11.30
CA SER A 180 25.43 7.48 -11.96
C SER A 180 26.83 6.94 -11.60
N GLY A 181 27.84 7.11 -12.46
CA GLY A 181 29.25 6.79 -12.15
C GLY A 181 29.68 5.33 -12.29
N SER A 182 30.90 5.01 -11.82
CA SER A 182 31.47 3.66 -11.78
C SER A 182 31.28 3.05 -10.38
N SER A 183 30.06 2.66 -10.04
CA SER A 183 29.80 2.04 -8.75
C SER A 183 30.35 0.62 -8.68
N ASP A 184 30.95 0.26 -7.54
CA ASP A 184 31.44 -1.10 -7.31
C ASP A 184 30.28 -2.03 -6.95
N LEU A 185 29.75 -2.70 -7.97
CA LEU A 185 28.70 -3.73 -7.82
C LEU A 185 29.22 -5.04 -7.22
N THR A 186 30.53 -5.17 -6.99
CA THR A 186 31.14 -6.35 -6.36
C THR A 186 31.20 -6.25 -4.84
N LYS A 187 30.97 -5.06 -4.27
CA LYS A 187 30.90 -4.84 -2.82
C LYS A 187 29.81 -5.71 -2.21
N LEU A 188 30.18 -6.40 -1.13
CA LEU A 188 29.32 -7.29 -0.37
C LEU A 188 28.64 -6.53 0.77
N TYR A 189 27.32 -6.67 0.88
CA TYR A 189 26.51 -6.05 1.93
C TYR A 189 25.81 -7.12 2.76
N ASN A 190 25.96 -7.08 4.08
CA ASN A 190 25.17 -7.92 4.98
C ASN A 190 23.95 -7.13 5.47
N TYR A 191 22.77 -7.68 5.24
CA TYR A 191 21.51 -7.09 5.63
C TYR A 191 20.75 -8.03 6.56
N THR A 192 20.41 -7.54 7.74
CA THR A 192 19.69 -8.30 8.77
C THR A 192 18.30 -7.70 8.98
N ILE A 193 17.28 -8.53 8.81
CA ILE A 193 15.88 -8.18 9.08
C ILE A 193 15.56 -8.57 10.52
N PRO A 194 15.22 -7.61 11.41
CA PRO A 194 14.76 -7.92 12.75
C PRO A 194 13.30 -8.38 12.71
N LEU A 195 13.08 -9.69 12.88
CA LEU A 195 11.75 -10.28 12.93
C LEU A 195 11.15 -10.24 14.35
N GLY A 196 11.99 -10.29 15.37
CA GLY A 196 11.56 -10.30 16.77
C GLY A 196 11.04 -8.96 17.30
N ARG A 197 11.48 -7.82 16.74
CA ARG A 197 11.03 -6.48 17.16
C ARG A 197 9.75 -6.04 16.47
N ASN A 198 9.58 -6.35 15.19
CA ASN A 198 8.43 -5.86 14.43
C ASN A 198 7.12 -6.55 14.82
N MET A 199 7.12 -7.71 15.45
CA MET A 199 5.89 -8.43 15.83
C MET A 199 5.37 -8.13 17.24
N VAL A 200 6.10 -7.36 18.07
CA VAL A 200 5.69 -7.06 19.44
C VAL A 200 6.10 -5.62 19.77
N TYR A 201 5.21 -4.66 19.51
CA TYR A 201 5.30 -3.34 20.12
C TYR A 201 4.41 -3.27 21.38
N GLU A 202 4.84 -2.43 22.32
CA GLU A 202 4.59 -2.49 23.77
C GLU A 202 3.12 -2.47 24.25
N THR A 203 2.13 -2.26 23.39
CA THR A 203 0.71 -2.38 23.79
C THR A 203 0.24 -3.81 24.04
N LEU A 204 0.94 -4.86 23.57
CA LEU A 204 0.63 -6.23 23.99
C LEU A 204 1.06 -6.52 25.44
N LEU A 205 1.93 -5.68 26.02
CA LEU A 205 2.40 -5.81 27.40
C LEU A 205 1.48 -5.13 28.42
N GLU A 206 0.49 -4.34 28.00
CA GLU A 206 -0.48 -3.71 28.91
C GLU A 206 -1.74 -4.56 29.20
N GLY A 207 -1.70 -5.89 29.03
CA GLY A 207 -2.51 -6.74 29.92
C GLY A 207 -3.22 -7.98 29.39
N LYS A 208 -2.86 -8.57 28.23
CA LYS A 208 -3.53 -9.82 27.79
C LYS A 208 -2.63 -10.96 27.30
N CYS A 209 -1.31 -10.79 27.15
CA CYS A 209 -0.41 -11.89 26.74
C CYS A 209 1.05 -11.62 27.13
N THR A 210 1.74 -12.59 27.75
CA THR A 210 3.19 -12.52 27.96
C THR A 210 3.95 -12.83 26.66
N HIS A 211 5.19 -12.35 26.51
CA HIS A 211 6.06 -12.67 25.36
C HIS A 211 6.16 -14.19 25.13
N ALA A 212 6.27 -14.99 26.20
CA ALA A 212 6.32 -16.45 26.12
C ALA A 212 5.02 -17.05 25.56
N GLN A 213 3.85 -16.55 25.97
CA GLN A 213 2.55 -16.99 25.45
C GLN A 213 2.35 -16.60 23.99
N PHE A 214 2.85 -15.44 23.56
CA PHE A 214 2.83 -15.01 22.16
C PHE A 214 3.71 -15.93 21.29
N VAL A 215 4.94 -16.19 21.72
CA VAL A 215 5.86 -17.12 21.04
C VAL A 215 5.27 -18.54 20.98
N GLU A 216 4.64 -19.02 22.05
CA GLU A 216 3.96 -20.32 22.06
C GLU A 216 2.79 -20.38 21.06
N ARG A 217 1.99 -19.31 20.96
CA ARG A 217 0.89 -19.20 19.97
C ARG A 217 1.43 -19.20 18.54
N LEU A 218 2.51 -18.44 18.27
CA LEU A 218 3.16 -18.41 16.95
C LEU A 218 3.78 -19.76 16.57
N ASN A 219 4.39 -20.46 17.53
CA ASN A 219 4.97 -21.79 17.27
C ASN A 219 3.88 -22.84 16.99
N LYS A 220 2.68 -22.72 17.60
CA LYS A 220 1.55 -23.63 17.37
C LYS A 220 0.91 -23.50 15.98
N THR A 221 0.97 -22.32 15.35
CA THR A 221 0.42 -22.11 14.00
C THR A 221 1.38 -22.59 12.89
N GLY A 222 2.61 -22.96 13.24
CA GLY A 222 3.59 -23.56 12.32
C GLY A 222 4.01 -22.66 11.15
N LYS A 223 3.65 -21.38 11.18
CA LYS A 223 3.96 -20.38 10.16
C LYS A 223 4.33 -19.08 10.86
N ILE A 224 5.63 -18.85 11.06
CA ILE A 224 6.11 -17.46 11.15
C ILE A 224 6.12 -16.97 9.71
N SER A 225 5.04 -16.31 9.31
CA SER A 225 5.03 -15.47 8.13
C SER A 225 5.27 -14.06 8.61
N CYS A 226 6.43 -13.49 8.28
CA CYS A 226 6.58 -12.04 8.33
C CYS A 226 5.86 -11.50 7.08
N PRO A 227 4.64 -10.95 7.18
CA PRO A 227 3.79 -10.80 6.00
C PRO A 227 4.24 -9.68 5.05
N HIS A 228 5.24 -8.86 5.42
CA HIS A 228 5.55 -7.61 4.73
C HIS A 228 6.99 -7.50 4.28
N PHE A 229 7.25 -6.48 3.46
CA PHE A 229 8.53 -6.15 2.85
C PHE A 229 9.31 -5.16 3.72
N CYS A 230 10.57 -5.48 4.01
CA CYS A 230 11.52 -4.56 4.63
C CYS A 230 12.45 -3.98 3.54
N SER A 231 12.69 -2.67 3.60
CA SER A 231 13.70 -2.05 2.73
C SER A 231 15.11 -2.43 3.17
N THR A 232 15.93 -2.84 2.20
CA THR A 232 17.36 -3.12 2.42
C THR A 232 18.22 -1.86 2.45
N LEU A 233 17.67 -0.71 2.03
CA LEU A 233 18.43 0.52 1.73
C LEU A 233 19.51 0.34 0.66
N LEU A 234 19.34 -0.67 -0.19
CA LEU A 234 20.23 -0.98 -1.30
C LEU A 234 19.46 -0.86 -2.61
N TYR A 235 20.08 -0.30 -3.63
CA TYR A 235 19.51 -0.13 -4.97
C TYR A 235 20.14 -1.13 -5.94
N ALA A 236 19.30 -1.92 -6.60
CA ALA A 236 19.72 -2.77 -7.70
C ALA A 236 19.76 -1.94 -8.99
N ALA A 237 20.91 -1.94 -9.66
CA ALA A 237 21.06 -1.23 -10.93
C ALA A 237 20.16 -1.85 -12.01
N PRO A 238 19.60 -1.04 -12.93
CA PRO A 238 18.83 -1.57 -14.05
C PRO A 238 19.66 -2.56 -14.89
N GLY A 239 19.09 -3.72 -15.19
CA GLY A 239 19.73 -4.81 -15.93
C GLY A 239 20.81 -5.57 -15.17
N SER A 240 21.22 -5.14 -13.97
CA SER A 240 22.25 -5.82 -13.20
C SER A 240 21.70 -7.01 -12.43
N SER A 241 22.55 -8.03 -12.26
CA SER A 241 22.23 -9.22 -11.48
C SER A 241 22.43 -8.93 -9.99
N LEU A 242 21.32 -8.93 -9.24
CA LEU A 242 21.31 -9.01 -7.79
C LEU A 242 21.56 -10.46 -7.39
N LYS A 243 22.60 -10.70 -6.60
CA LYS A 243 22.86 -12.00 -5.97
C LYS A 243 22.63 -11.88 -4.47
N LEU A 244 21.88 -12.84 -3.92
CA LEU A 244 21.62 -12.96 -2.49
C LEU A 244 22.17 -14.29 -1.99
N THR A 245 22.84 -14.28 -0.84
CA THR A 245 23.17 -15.50 -0.10
C THR A 245 22.43 -15.47 1.23
N LEU A 246 21.54 -16.44 1.45
CA LEU A 246 20.83 -16.58 2.72
C LEU A 246 21.77 -17.17 3.78
N LEU A 247 21.98 -16.44 4.88
CA LEU A 247 22.85 -16.86 5.97
C LEU A 247 22.08 -17.57 7.10
N THR A 248 20.75 -17.42 7.15
CA THR A 248 19.87 -18.05 8.15
C THR A 248 19.19 -19.30 7.57
N LYS A 249 19.76 -20.48 7.82
CA LYS A 249 19.38 -21.76 7.16
C LYS A 249 17.98 -22.32 7.47
N THR A 250 17.26 -21.74 8.43
CA THR A 250 15.93 -22.20 8.86
C THR A 250 14.79 -21.55 8.07
N VAL A 251 15.10 -20.58 7.21
CA VAL A 251 14.12 -19.99 6.29
C VAL A 251 13.80 -21.00 5.20
N THR A 252 12.51 -21.24 4.96
CA THR A 252 12.00 -22.15 3.92
C THR A 252 11.54 -21.41 2.68
N GLU A 253 11.18 -20.13 2.83
CA GLU A 253 10.76 -19.30 1.71
C GLU A 253 10.97 -17.81 2.03
N PHE A 254 11.25 -17.01 1.01
CA PHE A 254 11.21 -15.56 1.08
C PHE A 254 10.88 -14.94 -0.28
N VAL A 255 10.45 -13.68 -0.29
CA VAL A 255 10.18 -12.92 -1.51
C VAL A 255 11.11 -11.71 -1.59
N VAL A 256 11.70 -11.53 -2.77
CA VAL A 256 12.48 -10.33 -3.11
C VAL A 256 11.67 -9.47 -4.07
N ARG A 257 11.64 -8.17 -3.82
CA ARG A 257 11.05 -7.16 -4.69
C ARG A 257 12.12 -6.11 -5.02
N ILE A 258 12.20 -5.71 -6.29
CA ILE A 258 13.03 -4.61 -6.76
C ILE A 258 12.11 -3.50 -7.28
N GLY A 259 12.22 -2.31 -6.69
CA GLY A 259 11.32 -1.17 -6.91
C GLY A 259 10.08 -1.21 -6.01
N HIS A 260 9.55 -0.03 -5.65
CA HIS A 260 8.36 0.07 -4.80
C HIS A 260 7.03 0.02 -5.57
N TRP A 261 7.04 0.16 -6.91
CA TRP A 261 5.82 0.09 -7.72
C TRP A 261 5.18 -1.28 -7.63
N MET A 262 3.87 -1.31 -7.33
CA MET A 262 3.05 -2.54 -7.31
C MET A 262 1.98 -2.54 -8.40
N ASP A 263 1.66 -1.35 -8.90
CA ASP A 263 0.56 -1.12 -9.82
C ASP A 263 0.88 -1.56 -11.26
N ASP A 264 -0.19 -1.93 -11.95
CA ASP A 264 -0.23 -1.97 -13.41
C ASP A 264 -1.03 -0.74 -13.86
N THR A 265 -0.36 0.14 -14.60
CA THR A 265 -0.98 1.36 -15.13
C THR A 265 -1.18 1.29 -16.65
N SER A 266 -1.05 0.11 -17.26
CA SER A 266 -1.15 -0.05 -18.71
C SER A 266 -2.53 0.30 -19.27
N HIS A 267 -3.58 0.29 -18.46
CA HIS A 267 -4.93 0.68 -18.89
C HIS A 267 -5.14 2.19 -18.97
N ILE A 268 -4.29 3.02 -18.35
CA ILE A 268 -4.49 4.48 -18.40
C ILE A 268 -4.10 5.03 -19.77
N ASP A 269 -4.75 6.13 -20.18
CA ASP A 269 -4.59 6.72 -21.52
C ASP A 269 -3.26 7.44 -21.76
N LEU A 270 -2.61 7.96 -20.72
CA LEU A 270 -1.39 8.76 -20.82
C LEU A 270 -0.34 8.25 -19.84
N TRP A 271 0.81 7.83 -20.36
CA TRP A 271 1.92 7.31 -19.56
C TRP A 271 3.04 8.35 -19.44
N THR A 272 3.50 8.59 -18.22
CA THR A 272 4.66 9.42 -17.87
C THR A 272 5.82 8.62 -17.25
N GLN A 273 5.57 7.33 -16.98
CA GLN A 273 6.55 6.30 -16.65
C GLN A 273 6.17 4.98 -17.34
N TYR A 274 7.09 4.02 -17.37
CA TYR A 274 6.76 2.70 -17.94
C TYR A 274 5.62 2.04 -17.11
N PRO A 275 4.59 1.45 -17.74
CA PRO A 275 3.35 1.16 -16.99
C PRO A 275 3.44 0.04 -15.95
N VAL A 276 4.36 -0.91 -16.14
CA VAL A 276 4.54 -2.06 -15.24
C VAL A 276 6.02 -2.25 -14.91
N MET A 277 6.46 -1.66 -13.80
CA MET A 277 7.86 -1.63 -13.39
C MET A 277 8.22 -2.67 -12.31
N LYS A 278 7.21 -3.29 -11.71
CA LYS A 278 7.39 -4.24 -10.61
C LYS A 278 8.23 -5.45 -11.03
N SER A 279 9.20 -5.79 -10.18
CA SER A 279 9.99 -7.01 -10.28
C SER A 279 9.90 -7.74 -8.95
N VAL A 280 9.22 -8.89 -8.91
CA VAL A 280 8.99 -9.67 -7.70
C VAL A 280 9.33 -11.13 -7.97
N LYS A 281 10.09 -11.77 -7.08
CA LYS A 281 10.42 -13.20 -7.18
C LYS A 281 10.36 -13.87 -5.81
N ARG A 282 9.63 -14.98 -5.75
CA ARG A 282 9.57 -15.88 -4.59
C ARG A 282 10.68 -16.93 -4.72
N PHE A 283 11.38 -17.19 -3.62
CA PHE A 283 12.43 -18.20 -3.53
C PHE A 283 12.05 -19.23 -2.49
N THR A 284 11.98 -20.49 -2.88
CA THR A 284 11.87 -21.63 -1.98
C THR A 284 13.27 -22.13 -1.64
N VAL A 285 13.52 -22.36 -0.36
CA VAL A 285 14.81 -22.80 0.16
C VAL A 285 14.69 -24.28 0.51
N THR A 286 15.59 -25.10 -0.03
CA THR A 286 15.69 -26.52 0.34
C THR A 286 16.81 -26.72 1.35
N THR A 287 16.62 -27.64 2.30
CA THR A 287 17.56 -27.89 3.41
C THR A 287 18.97 -28.27 2.93
N ASP A 288 19.07 -28.96 1.79
CA ASP A 288 20.33 -29.43 1.20
C ASP A 288 20.78 -28.60 -0.01
N GLY A 289 20.06 -27.52 -0.33
CA GLY A 289 20.30 -26.70 -1.53
C GLY A 289 21.34 -25.60 -1.34
N ASP A 290 21.85 -25.11 -2.47
CA ASP A 290 22.61 -23.85 -2.52
C ASP A 290 21.74 -22.72 -1.93
N GLN A 291 22.35 -21.93 -1.04
CA GLN A 291 21.72 -20.79 -0.39
C GLN A 291 21.91 -19.50 -1.20
N SER A 292 22.40 -19.62 -2.43
CA SER A 292 22.64 -18.53 -3.37
C SER A 292 21.48 -18.38 -4.34
N PHE A 293 20.95 -17.17 -4.40
CA PHE A 293 19.78 -16.81 -5.19
C PHE A 293 20.13 -15.65 -6.11
N THR A 294 19.51 -15.62 -7.29
CA THR A 294 19.74 -14.55 -8.28
C THR A 294 18.43 -14.02 -8.84
N MET A 295 18.39 -12.69 -8.98
CA MET A 295 17.32 -11.93 -9.61
C MET A 295 17.91 -10.74 -10.34
N ALA A 296 17.19 -10.19 -11.29
CA ALA A 296 17.51 -8.90 -11.90
C ALA A 296 16.22 -8.13 -12.14
N SER A 297 16.34 -6.83 -12.36
CA SER A 297 15.24 -5.97 -12.79
C SER A 297 15.68 -5.16 -14.00
N VAL A 298 14.86 -5.13 -15.04
CA VAL A 298 15.14 -4.29 -16.23
C VAL A 298 15.09 -2.79 -15.90
N PHE A 299 14.37 -2.41 -14.84
CA PHE A 299 14.19 -1.01 -14.42
C PHE A 299 15.07 -0.61 -13.23
N GLY A 300 15.58 -1.59 -12.46
CA GLY A 300 16.25 -1.30 -11.20
C GLY A 300 15.28 -0.81 -10.13
N GLY A 301 15.82 -0.45 -8.96
CA GLY A 301 15.03 0.02 -7.83
C GLY A 301 15.61 -0.38 -6.49
N ILE A 302 15.05 0.18 -5.42
CA ILE A 302 15.36 -0.25 -4.05
C ILE A 302 14.97 -1.73 -3.89
N VAL A 303 15.83 -2.51 -3.25
CA VAL A 303 15.62 -3.92 -2.96
C VAL A 303 14.85 -4.03 -1.64
N TYR A 304 13.76 -4.79 -1.68
CA TYR A 304 12.95 -5.15 -0.51
C TYR A 304 12.94 -6.66 -0.35
N ILE A 305 13.00 -7.13 0.89
CA ILE A 305 12.91 -8.55 1.23
C ILE A 305 11.79 -8.73 2.26
N GLY A 306 10.93 -9.71 2.04
CA GLY A 306 9.74 -9.91 2.88
C GLY A 306 9.08 -11.26 2.65
N GLN A 307 7.89 -11.45 3.24
CA GLN A 307 7.13 -12.70 3.15
C GLN A 307 8.00 -13.92 3.50
N ILE A 308 8.75 -13.78 4.59
CA ILE A 308 9.71 -14.81 5.03
C ILE A 308 8.94 -15.86 5.81
N ASN A 309 9.05 -17.12 5.37
CA ASN A 309 8.54 -18.28 6.07
C ASN A 309 9.68 -19.08 6.68
N SER A 310 9.48 -19.56 7.89
CA SER A 310 10.39 -20.47 8.59
C SER A 310 9.61 -21.53 9.38
N SER A 311 10.24 -22.69 9.60
CA SER A 311 9.70 -23.77 10.44
C SER A 311 9.76 -23.48 11.94
N ILE A 312 10.49 -22.43 12.35
CA ILE A 312 10.64 -22.01 13.75
C ILE A 312 10.56 -20.50 13.88
N PHE A 313 10.33 -20.01 15.09
CA PHE A 313 10.43 -18.58 15.38
C PHE A 313 11.87 -18.09 15.21
N LEU A 314 12.03 -16.96 14.51
CA LEU A 314 13.31 -16.31 14.27
C LEU A 314 13.27 -14.88 14.80
N GLU A 315 14.29 -14.50 15.55
CA GLU A 315 14.48 -13.10 15.96
C GLU A 315 15.03 -12.24 14.82
N ASN A 316 15.84 -12.84 13.94
CA ASN A 316 16.45 -12.16 12.82
C ASN A 316 16.68 -13.11 11.63
N VAL A 317 16.76 -12.53 10.44
CA VAL A 317 17.16 -13.21 9.22
C VAL A 317 18.21 -12.38 8.51
N THR A 318 19.34 -12.99 8.16
CA THR A 318 20.45 -12.28 7.51
C THR A 318 20.68 -12.77 6.09
N PHE A 319 20.86 -11.82 5.18
CA PHE A 319 21.23 -12.03 3.79
C PHE A 319 22.57 -11.33 3.51
N SER A 320 23.35 -11.88 2.60
CA SER A 320 24.48 -11.22 1.97
C SER A 320 24.11 -10.85 0.54
N LEU A 321 24.35 -9.60 0.12
CA LEU A 321 23.92 -9.06 -1.18
C LEU A 321 25.12 -8.52 -1.98
N THR A 322 25.13 -8.78 -3.28
CA THR A 322 26.01 -8.14 -4.27
C THR A 322 25.22 -7.75 -5.51
N GLY A 323 25.78 -6.89 -6.37
CA GLY A 323 25.06 -6.33 -7.52
C GLY A 323 24.18 -5.13 -7.18
N VAL A 324 24.45 -4.48 -6.04
CA VAL A 324 23.67 -3.36 -5.48
C VAL A 324 24.59 -2.25 -5.00
N VAL A 325 24.03 -1.06 -4.81
CA VAL A 325 24.70 0.10 -4.21
C VAL A 325 23.88 0.65 -3.05
N GLU A 326 24.53 1.38 -2.15
CA GLU A 326 23.87 2.11 -1.08
C GLU A 326 22.98 3.24 -1.63
N THR A 327 21.85 3.47 -0.97
CA THR A 327 20.93 4.57 -1.29
C THR A 327 21.14 5.77 -0.38
N PRO A 328 20.75 6.99 -0.80
CA PRO A 328 20.72 8.17 0.08
C PRO A 328 19.57 8.01 1.09
N SER A 329 19.76 7.20 2.13
CA SER A 329 18.72 6.86 3.10
C SER A 329 19.01 7.44 4.48
N PHE A 330 18.00 7.49 5.33
CA PHE A 330 18.16 7.86 6.73
C PHE A 330 17.42 6.86 7.61
N LYS A 331 18.12 6.32 8.60
CA LYS A 331 17.53 5.45 9.62
C LYS A 331 17.41 6.19 10.93
N PHE A 332 16.17 6.37 11.38
CA PHE A 332 15.84 7.01 12.64
C PHE A 332 16.55 6.32 13.82
N LYS A 333 17.11 7.10 14.73
CA LYS A 333 17.90 6.65 15.91
C LYS A 333 19.19 5.88 15.61
N GLU A 334 19.48 5.53 14.36
CA GLU A 334 20.73 4.86 13.94
C GLU A 334 21.72 5.83 13.28
N MET A 335 21.24 6.96 12.74
CA MET A 335 22.04 7.95 12.02
C MET A 335 21.90 9.33 12.63
N THR A 336 22.96 10.13 12.53
CA THR A 336 22.96 11.55 12.94
C THR A 336 22.66 12.47 11.76
N LEU A 337 22.35 13.74 12.04
CA LEU A 337 22.23 14.78 11.01
C LEU A 337 23.54 15.03 10.23
N VAL A 338 24.70 14.72 10.82
CA VAL A 338 25.99 14.81 10.13
C VAL A 338 26.08 13.68 9.09
N ASP A 339 25.81 12.44 9.50
CA ASP A 339 25.77 11.27 8.61
C ASP A 339 24.80 11.52 7.45
N TRP A 340 23.61 12.04 7.76
CA TRP A 340 22.63 12.39 6.75
C TRP A 340 23.18 13.35 5.70
N ARG A 341 23.86 14.42 6.12
CA ARG A 341 24.44 15.42 5.22
C ARG A 341 25.57 14.86 4.35
N GLU A 342 26.36 13.95 4.88
CA GLU A 342 27.46 13.32 4.15
C GLU A 342 26.94 12.26 3.17
N GLU A 343 26.09 11.33 3.64
CA GLU A 343 25.57 10.23 2.82
C GLU A 343 24.80 10.72 1.61
N ARG A 344 23.89 11.69 1.79
CA ARG A 344 23.13 12.25 0.66
C ARG A 344 24.01 12.92 -0.40
N GLN A 345 25.23 13.36 -0.07
CA GLN A 345 26.14 13.92 -1.07
C GLN A 345 26.92 12.82 -1.80
N LEU A 346 27.21 11.71 -1.11
CA LEU A 346 28.04 10.62 -1.61
C LEU A 346 27.24 9.60 -2.45
N MET A 347 26.01 9.30 -2.05
CA MET A 347 25.23 8.23 -2.65
C MET A 347 24.60 8.62 -3.98
N GLN A 348 24.84 7.78 -4.99
CA GLN A 348 24.49 8.03 -6.40
C GLN A 348 23.18 7.35 -6.83
N ALA A 349 22.54 6.57 -5.95
CA ALA A 349 21.26 5.95 -6.25
C ALA A 349 20.16 7.01 -6.42
N PRO A 350 19.24 6.82 -7.39
CA PRO A 350 18.21 7.80 -7.71
C PRO A 350 17.06 7.84 -6.68
N TRP A 351 16.97 6.85 -5.81
CA TRP A 351 15.97 6.70 -4.77
C TRP A 351 16.61 6.28 -3.45
N GLY A 352 16.00 6.70 -2.34
CA GLY A 352 16.36 6.27 -0.99
C GLY A 352 15.12 6.27 -0.09
N ASP A 353 15.31 5.79 1.14
CA ASP A 353 14.24 5.67 2.12
C ASP A 353 14.55 6.47 3.39
N LEU A 354 13.53 7.09 3.96
CA LEU A 354 13.52 7.47 5.37
C LEU A 354 12.83 6.34 6.13
N VAL A 355 13.54 5.72 7.09
CA VAL A 355 13.07 4.54 7.80
C VAL A 355 13.04 4.80 9.30
N SER A 356 11.93 4.43 9.91
CA SER A 356 11.73 4.42 11.36
C SER A 356 11.16 3.07 11.80
N ASP A 357 10.73 3.00 13.06
CA ASP A 357 10.18 1.77 13.63
C ASP A 357 8.82 1.43 13.00
N GLN A 358 8.01 2.45 12.65
CA GLN A 358 6.67 2.30 12.07
C GLN A 358 6.56 2.62 10.58
N LEU A 359 7.56 3.29 9.98
CA LEU A 359 7.46 3.81 8.61
C LEU A 359 8.65 3.42 7.74
N ILE A 360 8.36 3.12 6.48
CA ILE A 360 9.29 3.19 5.35
C ILE A 360 8.72 4.24 4.40
N LEU A 361 9.49 5.28 4.09
CA LEU A 361 9.07 6.35 3.20
C LEU A 361 10.08 6.53 2.07
N SER A 362 9.71 6.07 0.88
CA SER A 362 10.59 6.01 -0.29
C SER A 362 10.46 7.25 -1.15
N TYR A 363 11.52 8.04 -1.28
CA TYR A 363 11.53 9.26 -2.09
C TYR A 363 12.61 9.22 -3.18
N PRO A 364 12.41 9.92 -4.31
CA PRO A 364 13.50 10.17 -5.23
C PRO A 364 14.53 11.08 -4.56
N LYS A 365 15.80 10.87 -4.88
CA LYS A 365 16.94 11.59 -4.31
C LYS A 365 16.77 13.11 -4.36
N ARG A 366 16.23 13.65 -5.46
CA ARG A 366 15.96 15.10 -5.62
C ARG A 366 15.04 15.69 -4.53
N VAL A 367 14.17 14.88 -3.94
CA VAL A 367 13.25 15.28 -2.86
C VAL A 367 13.92 15.10 -1.51
N LEU A 368 14.62 13.99 -1.32
CA LEU A 368 15.45 13.74 -0.14
C LEU A 368 16.47 14.87 0.06
N ASP A 369 17.04 15.38 -1.03
CA ASP A 369 17.95 16.52 -1.05
C ASP A 369 17.30 17.85 -0.59
N LYS A 370 16.00 17.89 -0.33
CA LYS A 370 15.30 19.06 0.23
C LYS A 370 15.03 18.92 1.74
N ILE A 371 15.07 17.70 2.28
CA ILE A 371 14.80 17.42 3.69
C ILE A 371 16.05 17.70 4.51
N GLN A 372 16.06 18.81 5.26
CA GLN A 372 17.22 19.22 6.06
C GLN A 372 17.35 18.43 7.37
N ASP A 373 16.22 18.21 8.04
CA ASP A 373 16.14 17.49 9.30
C ASP A 373 15.23 16.25 9.14
N PRO A 374 15.79 15.09 8.74
CA PRO A 374 15.02 13.86 8.59
C PRO A 374 14.57 13.28 9.95
N GLU A 375 15.20 13.68 11.06
CA GLU A 375 14.85 13.22 12.40
C GLU A 375 13.53 13.87 12.84
N GLU A 376 13.44 15.20 12.81
CA GLU A 376 12.21 15.95 13.09
C GLU A 376 11.08 15.51 12.15
N PHE A 377 11.41 15.32 10.87
CA PHE A 377 10.46 14.86 9.86
C PHE A 377 9.87 13.48 10.19
N LEU A 378 10.70 12.51 10.57
CA LEU A 378 10.23 11.16 10.95
C LEU A 378 9.49 11.16 12.29
N ILE A 379 9.89 11.99 13.26
CA ILE A 379 9.14 12.15 14.52
C ILE A 379 7.71 12.61 14.25
N HIS A 380 7.53 13.54 13.32
CA HIS A 380 6.19 14.01 12.97
C HIS A 380 5.35 12.87 12.37
N TRP A 381 5.89 12.14 11.39
CA TRP A 381 5.22 10.98 10.80
C TRP A 381 4.87 9.89 11.82
N GLU A 382 5.78 9.58 12.74
CA GLU A 382 5.53 8.61 13.82
C GLU A 382 4.32 9.05 14.66
N ARG A 383 4.21 10.34 15.04
CA ARG A 383 3.02 10.85 15.77
C ARG A 383 1.71 10.70 15.01
N ILE A 384 1.73 10.83 13.69
CA ILE A 384 0.55 10.62 12.84
C ILE A 384 0.15 9.15 12.84
N LEU A 385 1.14 8.26 12.67
CA LEU A 385 0.90 6.82 12.72
C LEU A 385 0.42 6.38 14.11
N ASP A 386 0.98 6.95 15.18
CA ASP A 386 0.51 6.77 16.56
C ASP A 386 -0.96 7.17 16.68
N GLY A 387 -1.34 8.36 16.19
CA GLY A 387 -2.73 8.81 16.23
C GLY A 387 -3.68 7.93 15.42
N ILE A 388 -3.26 7.43 14.26
CA ILE A 388 -4.04 6.47 13.47
C ILE A 388 -4.20 5.14 14.23
N ASN A 389 -3.11 4.61 14.80
CA ASN A 389 -3.12 3.37 15.56
C ASN A 389 -3.97 3.47 16.84
N GLU A 390 -3.89 4.61 17.53
CA GLU A 390 -4.66 4.93 18.73
C GLU A 390 -6.16 4.91 18.43
N LEU A 391 -6.61 5.63 17.39
CA LEU A 391 -8.02 5.61 16.99
C LEU A 391 -8.48 4.22 16.53
N ALA A 392 -7.61 3.50 15.80
CA ALA A 392 -7.88 2.12 15.40
C ALA A 392 -7.99 1.17 16.61
N SER A 393 -7.53 1.60 17.79
CA SER A 393 -7.36 0.72 18.95
C SER A 393 -6.60 -0.58 18.63
N SER A 394 -5.80 -0.54 17.57
CA SER A 394 -5.04 -1.69 17.12
C SER A 394 -3.80 -1.77 18.00
N PRO A 395 -3.41 -2.94 18.54
CA PRO A 395 -2.04 -3.10 18.96
C PRO A 395 -1.17 -2.77 17.74
N TYR A 396 -0.18 -1.90 17.92
CA TYR A 396 0.72 -1.44 16.86
C TYR A 396 1.08 -2.57 15.89
N LYS A 397 0.92 -2.31 14.59
CA LYS A 397 0.97 -3.33 13.54
C LYS A 397 2.29 -4.11 13.58
N SER A 398 2.21 -5.38 13.18
CA SER A 398 3.40 -6.23 13.03
C SER A 398 4.29 -5.82 11.84
N SER A 399 3.91 -4.77 11.12
CA SER A 399 4.58 -4.28 9.93
C SER A 399 4.56 -2.76 9.86
N ARG A 400 5.62 -2.23 9.26
CA ARG A 400 5.74 -0.81 8.94
C ARG A 400 4.72 -0.44 7.88
N GLU A 401 4.15 0.75 8.01
CA GLU A 401 3.53 1.42 6.88
C GLU A 401 4.62 1.72 5.85
N HIS A 402 4.39 1.37 4.59
CA HIS A 402 5.26 1.78 3.49
C HIS A 402 4.52 2.85 2.70
N ILE A 403 5.14 4.00 2.51
CA ILE A 403 4.63 5.08 1.66
C ILE A 403 5.64 5.30 0.55
N ALA A 404 5.17 5.39 -0.70
CA ALA A 404 6.03 5.59 -1.84
C ALA A 404 5.36 6.46 -2.92
N PHE A 405 6.14 6.91 -3.90
CA PHE A 405 5.69 7.85 -4.92
C PHE A 405 5.73 7.25 -6.33
N SER A 406 4.74 7.58 -7.15
CA SER A 406 4.66 7.17 -8.56
C SER A 406 4.15 8.33 -9.42
N ARG A 407 4.67 8.46 -10.65
CA ARG A 407 4.20 9.50 -11.58
C ARG A 407 2.78 9.19 -12.06
N ASP A 408 2.56 7.91 -12.36
CA ASP A 408 1.29 7.36 -12.80
C ASP A 408 0.66 6.51 -11.69
N LEU A 409 -0.66 6.64 -11.53
CA LEU A 409 -1.49 5.83 -10.63
C LEU A 409 -2.61 5.17 -11.45
N PRO A 410 -3.11 3.98 -11.06
CA PRO A 410 -4.15 3.25 -11.79
C PRO A 410 -5.43 4.06 -12.04
N ASN A 411 -5.82 4.88 -11.06
CA ASN A 411 -6.99 5.73 -11.16
C ASN A 411 -6.55 7.11 -11.66
N GLN A 412 -6.86 7.40 -12.92
CA GLN A 412 -6.61 8.72 -13.50
C GLN A 412 -7.25 9.81 -12.64
N GLY A 413 -6.50 10.88 -12.39
CA GLY A 413 -6.94 11.98 -11.52
C GLY A 413 -6.78 11.73 -10.01
N SER A 414 -6.54 10.49 -9.57
CA SER A 414 -6.26 10.25 -8.15
C SER A 414 -4.93 10.87 -7.73
N LYS A 415 -4.85 11.35 -6.49
CA LYS A 415 -3.62 11.84 -5.86
C LYS A 415 -2.89 10.75 -5.09
N THR A 416 -3.63 9.76 -4.60
CA THR A 416 -3.15 8.71 -3.71
C THR A 416 -4.00 7.45 -3.88
N HIS A 417 -3.52 6.30 -3.43
CA HIS A 417 -4.38 5.18 -3.06
C HIS A 417 -3.78 4.39 -1.91
N SER A 418 -4.65 3.72 -1.16
CA SER A 418 -4.28 2.88 -0.04
C SER A 418 -3.52 1.62 -0.48
N GLY A 419 -2.89 0.96 0.49
CA GLY A 419 -2.01 -0.19 0.27
C GLY A 419 -0.77 -0.14 1.15
N ASN A 420 0.07 -1.16 1.02
CA ASN A 420 1.41 -1.20 1.62
C ASN A 420 2.39 -1.72 0.54
N PRO A 421 2.93 -0.83 -0.32
CA PRO A 421 2.95 0.62 -0.15
C PRO A 421 1.63 1.35 -0.43
N LEU A 422 1.38 2.39 0.34
CA LEU A 422 0.47 3.49 -0.01
C LEU A 422 1.19 4.31 -1.08
N MET A 423 0.51 4.51 -2.20
CA MET A 423 1.10 5.19 -3.34
C MET A 423 0.60 6.63 -3.41
N ILE A 424 1.52 7.57 -3.56
CA ILE A 424 1.25 9.01 -3.70
C ILE A 424 1.73 9.46 -5.08
N ARG A 425 0.99 10.36 -5.72
CA ARG A 425 1.43 10.97 -6.97
C ARG A 425 2.73 11.76 -6.75
N GLU A 426 3.77 11.47 -7.53
CA GLU A 426 5.10 12.04 -7.35
C GLU A 426 5.12 13.57 -7.45
N SER A 427 4.20 14.19 -8.19
CA SER A 427 4.09 15.66 -8.28
C SER A 427 3.81 16.35 -6.93
N ILE A 428 3.35 15.60 -5.92
CA ILE A 428 3.07 16.09 -4.58
C ILE A 428 4.30 15.95 -3.66
N SER A 429 5.30 15.14 -4.04
CA SER A 429 6.44 14.77 -3.19
C SER A 429 7.23 15.95 -2.61
N GLU A 430 7.53 16.97 -3.43
CA GLU A 430 8.32 18.12 -2.97
C GLU A 430 7.58 18.96 -1.95
N VAL A 431 6.29 19.13 -2.17
CA VAL A 431 5.40 19.88 -1.27
C VAL A 431 5.50 19.20 0.10
N LEU A 432 5.33 17.88 0.20
CA LEU A 432 5.35 17.14 1.46
C LEU A 432 6.64 17.25 2.31
N THR A 433 7.73 17.82 1.78
CA THR A 433 8.96 18.06 2.57
C THR A 433 8.87 19.27 3.50
N ASP A 434 7.97 20.23 3.25
CA ASP A 434 7.70 21.35 4.17
C ASP A 434 6.58 20.98 5.15
N PHE A 435 6.98 20.31 6.23
CA PHE A 435 6.01 19.65 7.11
C PHE A 435 5.14 20.63 7.93
N LYS A 436 5.52 21.89 8.12
CA LYS A 436 4.74 22.78 8.99
C LYS A 436 3.48 23.31 8.29
N GLN A 437 3.62 23.77 7.04
CA GLN A 437 2.52 24.43 6.35
C GLN A 437 1.51 23.44 5.74
N ILE A 438 1.99 22.27 5.33
CA ILE A 438 1.19 21.34 4.51
C ILE A 438 0.33 20.42 5.35
N TRP A 439 0.79 20.09 6.55
CA TRP A 439 0.10 19.14 7.42
C TRP A 439 -1.14 19.74 8.08
N GLU A 440 -1.11 21.05 8.37
CA GLU A 440 -2.26 21.74 8.95
C GLU A 440 -3.39 21.91 7.92
N LYS A 441 -3.09 22.39 6.70
CA LYS A 441 -4.12 22.96 5.81
C LYS A 441 -4.13 22.45 4.37
N ALA A 442 -3.23 21.54 3.96
CA ALA A 442 -3.20 21.13 2.56
C ALA A 442 -4.23 20.04 2.22
N PRO A 443 -5.01 20.19 1.13
CA PRO A 443 -5.87 19.13 0.59
C PRO A 443 -5.10 17.85 0.23
N ASN A 444 -3.80 17.95 -0.02
CA ASN A 444 -2.96 16.79 -0.29
C ASN A 444 -2.77 15.93 0.96
N MET A 445 -2.61 16.56 2.13
CA MET A 445 -2.45 15.82 3.37
C MET A 445 -3.71 15.07 3.76
N TYR A 446 -4.86 15.71 3.54
CA TYR A 446 -6.14 15.05 3.68
C TYR A 446 -6.20 13.73 2.88
N ALA A 447 -5.85 13.77 1.60
CA ALA A 447 -5.89 12.59 0.74
C ALA A 447 -4.94 11.48 1.21
N ILE A 448 -3.76 11.85 1.71
CA ILE A 448 -2.77 10.91 2.25
C ILE A 448 -3.29 10.27 3.54
N LEU A 449 -3.75 11.06 4.51
CA LEU A 449 -4.31 10.57 5.77
C LEU A 449 -5.54 9.67 5.52
N HIS A 450 -6.40 10.05 4.56
CA HIS A 450 -7.55 9.24 4.17
C HIS A 450 -7.13 7.90 3.55
N SER A 451 -6.09 7.93 2.70
CA SER A 451 -5.55 6.70 2.10
C SER A 451 -4.85 5.81 3.14
N LEU A 452 -4.19 6.41 4.13
CA LEU A 452 -3.65 5.68 5.27
C LEU A 452 -4.79 5.06 6.08
N ALA A 453 -5.85 5.82 6.36
CA ALA A 453 -6.98 5.35 7.14
C ALA A 453 -7.58 4.06 6.58
N HIS A 454 -7.73 3.94 5.25
CA HIS A 454 -8.17 2.70 4.59
C HIS A 454 -7.36 1.45 4.99
N ASN A 455 -6.07 1.59 5.33
CA ASN A 455 -5.24 0.48 5.84
C ASN A 455 -5.62 0.04 7.27
N HIS A 456 -6.51 0.77 7.95
CA HIS A 456 -6.87 0.60 9.36
C HIS A 456 -8.38 0.50 9.60
N GLU A 457 -9.21 0.89 8.63
CA GLU A 457 -10.66 0.98 8.81
C GLU A 457 -11.34 -0.34 9.21
N TYR A 458 -10.72 -1.50 8.98
CA TYR A 458 -11.25 -2.79 9.46
C TYR A 458 -11.41 -2.80 11.00
N SER A 459 -10.60 -2.01 11.71
CA SER A 459 -10.66 -1.87 13.16
C SER A 459 -11.95 -1.18 13.66
N LEU A 460 -12.62 -0.40 12.80
CA LEU A 460 -13.85 0.32 13.12
C LEU A 460 -15.05 -0.27 12.36
N SER A 461 -15.09 -1.60 12.22
CA SER A 461 -16.11 -2.32 11.42
C SER A 461 -17.55 -2.02 11.87
N LEU A 462 -17.81 -1.81 13.16
CA LEU A 462 -19.15 -1.45 13.67
C LEU A 462 -19.61 -0.05 13.25
N LEU A 463 -18.69 0.81 12.84
CA LEU A 463 -18.97 2.14 12.31
C LEU A 463 -19.02 2.16 10.78
N LYS A 464 -18.72 1.04 10.12
CA LYS A 464 -18.86 0.90 8.67
C LYS A 464 -20.31 0.56 8.31
N PHE A 465 -20.93 1.48 7.58
CA PHE A 465 -22.20 1.20 6.93
C PHE A 465 -21.96 0.76 5.48
N LYS A 466 -22.83 -0.10 4.95
CA LYS A 466 -22.87 -0.41 3.51
C LYS A 466 -23.02 0.89 2.73
N SER A 467 -22.16 1.13 1.72
CA SER A 467 -22.01 2.40 0.96
C SER A 467 -21.37 3.59 1.72
N GLY A 468 -21.02 3.41 2.99
CA GLY A 468 -20.39 4.44 3.84
C GLY A 468 -18.88 4.23 4.09
N GLU A 469 -18.26 3.29 3.39
CA GLU A 469 -16.90 2.78 3.68
C GLU A 469 -15.84 3.90 3.74
N SER A 470 -15.94 4.91 2.86
CA SER A 470 -15.03 6.06 2.82
C SER A 470 -15.19 7.03 4.01
N PHE A 471 -16.33 7.01 4.72
CA PHE A 471 -16.57 7.99 5.79
C PHE A 471 -15.92 7.63 7.11
N VAL A 472 -15.67 6.34 7.37
CA VAL A 472 -14.88 5.92 8.54
C VAL A 472 -13.44 6.42 8.43
N GLY A 473 -12.87 6.45 7.22
CA GLY A 473 -11.58 7.06 6.96
C GLY A 473 -11.49 8.53 7.41
N ASN A 474 -12.60 9.28 7.33
CA ASN A 474 -12.64 10.67 7.79
C ASN A 474 -12.43 10.82 9.29
N LEU A 475 -12.91 9.86 10.10
CA LEU A 475 -12.68 9.89 11.55
C LEU A 475 -11.18 9.86 11.89
N PHE A 476 -10.39 9.05 11.17
CA PHE A 476 -8.94 9.01 11.32
C PHE A 476 -8.29 10.34 10.93
N VAL A 477 -8.72 10.92 9.80
CA VAL A 477 -8.23 12.23 9.36
C VAL A 477 -8.54 13.30 10.41
N ASP A 478 -9.76 13.31 10.93
CA ASP A 478 -10.22 14.28 11.92
C ASP A 478 -9.50 14.08 13.25
N TYR A 479 -9.26 12.84 13.67
CA TYR A 479 -8.50 12.53 14.88
C TYR A 479 -7.06 13.03 14.80
N VAL A 480 -6.35 12.70 13.72
CA VAL A 480 -4.96 13.17 13.53
C VAL A 480 -4.93 14.71 13.51
N LYS A 481 -5.82 15.36 12.76
CA LYS A 481 -5.82 16.82 12.67
C LYS A 481 -6.23 17.50 13.98
N ASN A 482 -7.19 16.96 14.71
CA ASN A 482 -7.71 17.55 15.95
C ASN A 482 -6.79 17.27 17.14
N ILE A 483 -6.45 15.99 17.36
CA ILE A 483 -5.71 15.54 18.53
C ILE A 483 -4.20 15.66 18.32
N VAL A 484 -3.67 15.19 17.19
CA VAL A 484 -2.21 15.18 16.95
C VAL A 484 -1.71 16.57 16.54
N HIS A 485 -2.45 17.30 15.71
CA HIS A 485 -2.06 18.64 15.23
C HIS A 485 -2.72 19.80 16.00
N GLY A 486 -3.66 19.53 16.92
CA GLY A 486 -4.28 20.56 17.75
C GLY A 486 -5.23 21.51 17.01
N LEU A 487 -5.74 21.13 15.84
CA LEU A 487 -6.68 21.95 15.08
C LEU A 487 -8.09 21.82 15.65
N ARG A 488 -8.83 22.93 15.79
CA ARG A 488 -10.23 22.86 16.20
C ARG A 488 -11.07 22.24 15.07
N PRO A 489 -12.19 21.55 15.36
CA PRO A 489 -13.00 20.91 14.33
C PRO A 489 -13.35 21.82 13.13
N HIS A 490 -13.75 23.07 13.37
CA HIS A 490 -14.07 24.03 12.29
C HIS A 490 -12.85 24.51 11.48
N GLU A 491 -11.62 24.23 11.95
CA GLU A 491 -10.38 24.44 11.21
C GLU A 491 -9.97 23.19 10.40
N VAL A 492 -10.49 22.01 10.77
CA VAL A 492 -10.28 20.75 10.03
C VAL A 492 -11.17 20.69 8.80
N ARG A 493 -12.44 21.08 8.93
CA ARG A 493 -13.46 21.02 7.87
C ARG A 493 -14.40 22.21 7.91
N ASP A 494 -14.74 22.71 6.73
CA ASP A 494 -15.74 23.76 6.60
C ASP A 494 -17.13 23.26 7.03
N GLU A 495 -17.45 21.98 6.82
CA GLU A 495 -18.73 21.38 7.25
C GLU A 495 -18.94 21.44 8.77
N TYR A 496 -17.87 21.64 9.56
CA TYR A 496 -17.95 21.75 11.03
C TYR A 496 -18.12 23.20 11.52
N LYS A 497 -18.21 24.17 10.61
CA LYS A 497 -18.61 25.54 10.94
C LYS A 497 -20.11 25.59 11.22
N TRP A 498 -20.51 26.38 12.22
CA TRP A 498 -21.90 26.45 12.69
C TRP A 498 -22.90 26.71 11.56
N GLU A 499 -22.62 27.69 10.72
CA GLU A 499 -23.46 28.06 9.57
C GLU A 499 -23.67 26.89 8.60
N ASN A 500 -22.63 26.08 8.38
CA ASN A 500 -22.67 24.94 7.48
C ASN A 500 -23.34 23.72 8.12
N ILE A 501 -23.16 23.51 9.43
CA ILE A 501 -23.87 22.46 10.18
C ILE A 501 -25.38 22.65 10.04
N VAL A 502 -25.87 23.86 10.30
CA VAL A 502 -27.32 24.17 10.19
C VAL A 502 -27.80 23.93 8.77
N GLN A 503 -27.07 24.44 7.77
CA GLN A 503 -27.44 24.26 6.36
C GLN A 503 -27.53 22.78 5.96
N VAL A 504 -26.51 21.98 6.26
CA VAL A 504 -26.47 20.55 5.90
C VAL A 504 -27.61 19.76 6.54
N VAL A 505 -27.93 20.06 7.81
CA VAL A 505 -29.03 19.40 8.52
C VAL A 505 -30.38 19.81 7.92
N GLU A 506 -30.59 21.10 7.65
CA GLU A 506 -31.82 21.60 7.03
C GLU A 506 -32.04 20.98 5.64
N GLU A 507 -31.00 20.95 4.80
CA GLU A 507 -31.06 20.36 3.46
C GLU A 507 -31.40 18.87 3.50
N TYR A 508 -30.79 18.10 4.41
CA TYR A 508 -31.08 16.66 4.56
C TYR A 508 -32.52 16.41 5.04
N ILE A 509 -33.02 17.23 5.98
CA ILE A 509 -34.40 17.14 6.47
C ILE A 509 -35.40 17.54 5.38
N GLN A 510 -35.17 18.64 4.67
CA GLN A 510 -36.03 19.10 3.57
C GLN A 510 -36.05 18.11 2.40
N GLY A 511 -34.94 17.39 2.17
CA GLY A 511 -34.85 16.26 1.26
C GLY A 511 -35.63 15.01 1.70
N GLY A 512 -36.31 15.07 2.84
CA GLY A 512 -37.14 13.99 3.38
C GLY A 512 -36.39 13.00 4.28
N ALA A 513 -35.16 13.31 4.69
CA ALA A 513 -34.32 12.50 5.58
C ALA A 513 -34.21 11.02 5.15
N LYS A 514 -34.07 10.79 3.84
CA LYS A 514 -34.01 9.45 3.26
C LYS A 514 -32.64 8.83 3.48
N PHE A 515 -32.61 7.63 4.04
CA PHE A 515 -31.37 6.88 4.27
C PHE A 515 -30.53 6.68 2.99
N ASP A 516 -31.18 6.46 1.85
CA ASP A 516 -30.51 6.33 0.55
C ASP A 516 -29.67 7.56 0.17
N ASN A 517 -30.04 8.74 0.66
CA ASN A 517 -29.34 9.99 0.43
C ASN A 517 -28.37 10.34 1.57
N PHE A 518 -28.36 9.59 2.66
CA PHE A 518 -27.55 9.90 3.84
C PHE A 518 -26.06 9.89 3.51
N PHE A 519 -25.58 8.83 2.83
CA PHE A 519 -24.17 8.66 2.46
C PHE A 519 -23.70 9.58 1.33
N SER A 520 -24.61 10.11 0.52
CA SER A 520 -24.28 11.11 -0.50
C SER A 520 -24.41 12.55 -0.02
N SER A 521 -24.98 12.76 1.17
CA SER A 521 -25.15 14.08 1.79
C SER A 521 -24.02 14.46 2.75
N GLY A 522 -23.94 15.73 3.15
CA GLY A 522 -23.06 16.14 4.25
C GLY A 522 -23.45 15.56 5.62
N ALA A 523 -24.67 15.03 5.76
CA ALA A 523 -25.21 14.58 7.04
C ALA A 523 -24.44 13.38 7.62
N VAL A 524 -23.88 12.50 6.79
CA VAL A 524 -23.04 11.40 7.27
C VAL A 524 -21.77 11.90 7.96
N LYS A 525 -21.14 12.97 7.48
CA LYS A 525 -19.97 13.58 8.13
C LYS A 525 -20.36 14.19 9.47
N LEU A 526 -21.53 14.83 9.54
CA LEU A 526 -22.07 15.39 10.78
C LEU A 526 -22.45 14.31 11.79
N PHE A 527 -22.94 13.16 11.35
CA PHE A 527 -23.24 12.03 12.25
C PHE A 527 -21.99 11.57 13.02
N TYR A 528 -20.87 11.36 12.30
CA TYR A 528 -19.61 10.97 12.93
C TYR A 528 -19.04 12.08 13.82
N PHE A 529 -19.13 13.34 13.36
CA PHE A 529 -18.73 14.49 14.14
C PHE A 529 -19.54 14.63 15.44
N ASP A 530 -20.87 14.50 15.37
CA ASP A 530 -21.74 14.55 16.54
C ASP A 530 -21.50 13.37 17.49
N CYS A 531 -21.20 12.18 16.96
CA CYS A 531 -20.80 11.03 17.77
C CYS A 531 -19.55 11.36 18.61
N VAL A 532 -18.49 11.87 17.96
CA VAL A 532 -17.26 12.29 18.65
C VAL A 532 -17.53 13.45 19.62
N ARG A 533 -18.33 14.44 19.21
CA ARG A 533 -18.65 15.63 20.02
C ARG A 533 -19.39 15.27 21.31
N ASN A 534 -20.32 14.32 21.26
CA ASN A 534 -21.15 13.95 22.42
C ASN A 534 -20.54 12.84 23.27
N PHE A 535 -19.78 11.93 22.68
CA PHE A 535 -19.31 10.70 23.36
C PHE A 535 -17.78 10.57 23.43
N GLY A 536 -17.04 11.47 22.79
CA GLY A 536 -15.58 11.44 22.73
C GLY A 536 -15.01 10.34 21.82
N TYR A 537 -13.73 10.48 21.47
CA TYR A 537 -13.00 9.48 20.68
C TYR A 537 -12.83 8.14 21.41
N ASP A 538 -12.80 8.13 22.75
CA ASP A 538 -12.81 6.91 23.56
C ASP A 538 -13.98 5.98 23.22
N THR A 539 -15.14 6.55 22.89
CA THR A 539 -16.30 5.75 22.49
C THR A 539 -16.11 5.14 21.11
N VAL A 540 -15.54 5.89 20.16
CA VAL A 540 -15.18 5.39 18.83
C VAL A 540 -14.20 4.21 18.94
N MET A 541 -13.16 4.37 19.75
CA MET A 541 -12.16 3.34 20.04
C MET A 541 -12.77 2.07 20.66
N LYS A 542 -13.64 2.24 21.67
CA LYS A 542 -14.36 1.11 22.31
C LYS A 542 -15.28 0.37 21.34
N LEU A 543 -15.95 1.08 20.44
CA LEU A 543 -16.79 0.46 19.40
C LEU A 543 -15.95 -0.33 18.40
N GLY A 544 -14.74 0.12 18.07
CA GLY A 544 -13.80 -0.66 17.27
C GLY A 544 -13.34 -1.96 17.95
N ASN A 545 -12.94 -1.86 19.23
CA ASN A 545 -12.46 -2.99 20.03
C ASN A 545 -13.54 -4.04 20.36
N GLY A 546 -14.79 -3.62 20.48
CA GLY A 546 -15.91 -4.50 20.87
C GLY A 546 -16.08 -5.70 19.95
N TRP A 547 -15.60 -5.64 18.71
CA TRP A 547 -15.66 -6.78 17.77
C TRP A 547 -14.74 -7.94 18.17
N ASN A 548 -13.55 -7.65 18.72
CA ASN A 548 -12.59 -8.68 19.15
C ASN A 548 -13.06 -9.46 20.39
N ASP A 549 -13.96 -8.88 21.19
CA ASP A 549 -14.56 -9.55 22.35
C ASP A 549 -15.86 -10.32 21.98
N ILE A 550 -16.39 -10.16 20.75
CA ILE A 550 -17.61 -10.83 20.26
C ILE A 550 -17.29 -12.16 19.56
N GLU A 551 -16.06 -12.40 19.08
CA GLU A 551 -15.66 -13.66 18.42
C GLU A 551 -15.32 -14.80 19.42
N GLY A 552 -16.33 -15.19 20.20
CA GLY A 552 -16.58 -16.59 20.56
C GLY A 552 -17.65 -17.26 19.68
N GLY A 553 -18.19 -16.55 18.68
CA GLY A 553 -19.30 -17.00 17.85
C GLY A 553 -18.98 -16.94 16.36
N ASN A 554 -18.96 -18.10 15.71
CA ASN A 554 -18.98 -18.25 14.26
C ASN A 554 -19.95 -17.27 13.58
N TYR A 555 -19.47 -16.42 12.69
CA TYR A 555 -20.32 -15.87 11.63
C TYR A 555 -19.60 -15.88 10.29
N GLN A 556 -20.03 -16.82 9.43
CA GLN A 556 -19.84 -16.71 7.99
C GLN A 556 -20.68 -15.54 7.49
N GLY A 557 -20.06 -14.67 6.70
CA GLY A 557 -20.70 -13.49 6.10
C GLY A 557 -21.98 -13.83 5.36
N ARG A 558 -22.95 -12.92 5.45
CA ARG A 558 -24.00 -12.74 4.46
C ARG A 558 -23.82 -11.39 3.78
#